data_AF-A0A0B7HBB8-F1
#
_entry.id   AF-A0A0B7HBB8-F1
#
_cell.length_a   1.000
_cell.length_b   1.000
_cell.length_c   1.000
_cell.angle_alpha   90.00
_cell.angle_beta   90.00
_cell.angle_gamma   90.00
#
_symmetry.space_group_name_H-M   'P 1'
#
loop_
_entity.id
_entity.type
_entity.pdbx_description
1 polymer ?
#
loop_
_entity_poly.entity_id
_entity_poly.type
_entity_poly.pdbx_seq_one_letter_code
_entity_poly.pdbx_strand_id
1 'polypeptide(L)'
;MNKIIFLATCFLAACSSKSTDTNNRPPNSFAVRVMNVTTNTATIAWTEATDPDGDYVTYSISGDNIDVRSIQATHYTIINLKPNTTYNITITARDGKGGATDLKHHFTTEKEPNNNTSFAIPPMLKDYYKSVDFTKAGQALFNELATLTIEKHSTFLEYSSRHKYLPTADRSANDANKVVLIYTGEVRSSRNNNVNTEHVYPQSKIGNTAKGDLHHLRYCDSNVNSKRANYPFISGSGSARLVNGNSWYPGDEWKGDVARMVLYLNLRYNEDLGEDISREGINLFLKWNAEDPVSAIEINRNEVIQQAQGNRNPFIDNPYLATLIWGKDKAQNRW
;
A
#
# COMPACT_ATOMS: atom_id res chain seq x y z
N MET A 1 -20.20 -68.67 2.49
CA MET A 1 -21.15 -67.61 2.86
C MET A 1 -20.80 -66.34 2.09
N ASN A 2 -21.84 -65.75 1.48
CA ASN A 2 -21.96 -64.43 0.85
C ASN A 2 -21.07 -64.05 -0.34
N LYS A 3 -21.61 -64.37 -1.54
CA LYS A 3 -21.41 -63.59 -2.76
C LYS A 3 -22.03 -62.20 -2.57
N ILE A 4 -21.26 -61.14 -2.79
CA ILE A 4 -21.81 -59.78 -2.94
C ILE A 4 -21.64 -59.37 -4.41
N ILE A 5 -22.79 -59.11 -5.02
CA ILE A 5 -23.01 -58.62 -6.36
C ILE A 5 -22.73 -57.12 -6.36
N PHE A 6 -21.78 -56.64 -7.16
CA PHE A 6 -21.68 -55.22 -7.46
C PHE A 6 -22.53 -54.92 -8.70
N LEU A 7 -23.63 -54.21 -8.45
CA LEU A 7 -24.52 -53.64 -9.46
C LEU A 7 -23.77 -52.50 -10.16
N ALA A 8 -23.43 -52.67 -11.44
CA ALA A 8 -22.94 -51.60 -12.28
C ALA A 8 -24.12 -50.71 -12.69
N THR A 9 -24.33 -49.61 -11.98
CA THR A 9 -25.26 -48.55 -12.39
C THR A 9 -24.63 -47.75 -13.54
N CYS A 10 -25.07 -48.08 -14.74
CA CYS A 10 -24.79 -47.30 -15.95
C CYS A 10 -25.56 -45.97 -15.85
N PHE A 11 -24.91 -44.92 -15.35
CA PHE A 11 -25.40 -43.56 -15.55
C PHE A 11 -25.14 -43.16 -16.99
N LEU A 12 -26.21 -43.13 -17.79
CA LEU A 12 -26.24 -42.42 -19.06
C LEU A 12 -25.91 -40.95 -18.76
N ALA A 13 -24.68 -40.55 -19.07
CA ALA A 13 -24.33 -39.15 -19.19
C ALA A 13 -25.16 -38.58 -20.33
N ALA A 14 -26.26 -37.90 -19.99
CA ALA A 14 -26.88 -36.95 -20.89
C ALA A 14 -25.82 -35.91 -21.22
N CYS A 15 -25.24 -36.02 -22.41
CA CYS A 15 -24.52 -34.92 -23.03
C CYS A 15 -25.53 -33.78 -23.16
N SER A 16 -25.50 -32.84 -22.20
CA SER A 16 -25.99 -31.50 -22.44
C SER A 16 -25.30 -31.04 -23.71
N SER A 17 -26.07 -30.85 -24.78
CA SER A 17 -25.60 -30.18 -25.97
C SER A 17 -24.86 -28.93 -25.52
N LYS A 18 -23.58 -28.82 -25.90
CA LYS A 18 -22.94 -27.50 -25.93
C LYS A 18 -23.87 -26.64 -26.76
N SER A 19 -24.48 -25.64 -26.14
CA SER A 19 -25.07 -24.54 -26.88
C SER A 19 -23.96 -23.99 -27.76
N THR A 20 -23.95 -24.39 -29.03
CA THR A 20 -23.18 -23.70 -30.06
C THR A 20 -24.00 -22.45 -30.35
N ASP A 21 -23.94 -21.48 -29.45
CA ASP A 21 -24.27 -20.13 -29.84
C ASP A 21 -23.20 -19.76 -30.86
N THR A 22 -23.57 -19.83 -32.13
CA THR A 22 -22.63 -19.68 -33.26
C THR A 22 -22.20 -18.22 -33.45
N ASN A 23 -22.65 -17.33 -32.57
CA ASN A 23 -22.43 -15.89 -32.68
C ASN A 23 -21.75 -15.28 -31.45
N ASN A 24 -20.94 -16.05 -30.72
CA ASN A 24 -20.12 -15.53 -29.63
C ASN A 24 -18.94 -14.71 -30.18
N ARG A 25 -19.00 -13.38 -30.06
CA ARG A 25 -17.95 -12.45 -30.45
C ARG A 25 -17.02 -12.23 -29.26
N PRO A 26 -15.71 -12.01 -29.50
CA PRO A 26 -14.78 -11.74 -28.41
C PRO A 26 -15.04 -10.36 -27.79
N PRO A 27 -14.58 -10.13 -26.55
CA PRO A 27 -14.61 -8.82 -25.92
C PRO A 27 -13.95 -7.74 -26.80
N ASN A 28 -14.47 -6.50 -26.77
CA ASN A 28 -13.86 -5.39 -27.50
C ASN A 28 -12.44 -5.06 -27.00
N SER A 29 -11.68 -4.35 -27.83
CA SER A 29 -10.37 -3.84 -27.44
C SER A 29 -10.48 -2.83 -26.29
N PHE A 30 -9.40 -2.72 -25.52
CA PHE A 30 -9.29 -1.89 -24.32
C PHE A 30 -7.91 -1.20 -24.29
N ALA A 31 -7.73 -0.19 -23.45
CA ALA A 31 -6.45 0.50 -23.28
C ALA A 31 -5.72 -0.02 -22.03
N VAL A 32 -4.40 -0.17 -22.11
CA VAL A 32 -3.52 -0.56 -20.98
C VAL A 32 -2.56 0.59 -20.67
N ARG A 33 -2.30 0.79 -19.37
CA ARG A 33 -1.26 1.67 -18.84
C ARG A 33 -0.42 0.91 -17.82
N VAL A 34 0.91 1.07 -17.90
CA VAL A 34 1.81 0.66 -16.82
C VAL A 34 2.08 1.87 -15.94
N MET A 35 1.92 1.71 -14.63
CA MET A 35 2.15 2.74 -13.64
C MET A 35 2.94 2.15 -12.47
N ASN A 36 3.44 3.02 -11.59
CA ASN A 36 4.01 2.61 -10.30
C ASN A 36 5.14 1.57 -10.42
N VAL A 37 5.95 1.67 -11.47
CA VAL A 37 7.09 0.78 -11.67
C VAL A 37 8.18 1.11 -10.65
N THR A 38 8.57 0.10 -9.88
CA THR A 38 9.67 0.15 -8.90
C THR A 38 10.77 -0.85 -9.32
N THR A 39 11.71 -1.13 -8.43
CA THR A 39 12.75 -2.14 -8.62
C THR A 39 12.20 -3.57 -8.67
N ASN A 40 11.04 -3.82 -8.05
CA ASN A 40 10.49 -5.17 -7.83
C ASN A 40 8.97 -5.28 -8.06
N THR A 41 8.30 -4.18 -8.40
CA THR A 41 6.85 -4.17 -8.68
C THR A 41 6.50 -3.32 -9.89
N ALA A 42 5.34 -3.59 -10.49
CA ALA A 42 4.70 -2.72 -11.47
C ALA A 42 3.17 -2.90 -11.42
N THR A 43 2.41 -1.80 -11.49
CA THR A 43 0.95 -1.85 -11.60
C THR A 43 0.54 -1.77 -13.05
N ILE A 44 -0.17 -2.79 -13.52
CA ILE A 44 -0.79 -2.82 -14.84
C ILE A 44 -2.27 -2.45 -14.65
N ALA A 45 -2.74 -1.40 -15.31
CA ALA A 45 -4.14 -0.99 -15.26
C ALA A 45 -4.71 -0.90 -16.68
N TRP A 46 -6.01 -1.14 -16.82
CA TRP A 46 -6.69 -1.11 -18.11
C TRP A 46 -8.09 -0.51 -18.03
N THR A 47 -8.66 -0.14 -19.18
CA THR A 47 -10.07 0.19 -19.28
C THR A 47 -10.90 -1.09 -19.32
N GLU A 48 -12.11 -1.06 -18.76
CA GLU A 48 -13.03 -2.19 -18.86
C GLU A 48 -13.37 -2.49 -20.33
N ALA A 49 -13.10 -3.72 -20.77
CA ALA A 49 -13.50 -4.25 -22.05
C ALA A 49 -14.98 -4.64 -22.00
N THR A 50 -15.75 -4.19 -22.99
CA THR A 50 -17.15 -4.54 -23.14
C THR A 50 -17.28 -5.73 -24.10
N ASP A 51 -18.10 -6.71 -23.75
CA ASP A 51 -18.44 -7.78 -24.66
C ASP A 51 -19.63 -7.40 -25.57
N PRO A 52 -19.53 -7.56 -26.90
CA PRO A 52 -20.62 -7.23 -27.82
C PRO A 52 -21.91 -8.03 -27.60
N ASP A 53 -21.83 -9.21 -26.99
CA ASP A 53 -22.95 -10.10 -26.68
C ASP A 53 -23.45 -9.92 -25.24
N GLY A 54 -22.82 -9.02 -24.48
CA GLY A 54 -23.17 -8.71 -23.10
C GLY A 54 -22.65 -9.71 -22.07
N ASP A 55 -21.73 -10.59 -22.49
CA ASP A 55 -21.09 -11.55 -21.60
C ASP A 55 -20.15 -10.88 -20.59
N TYR A 56 -20.00 -11.52 -19.43
CA TYR A 56 -19.14 -11.03 -18.36
C TYR A 56 -17.67 -11.22 -18.70
N VAL A 57 -16.88 -10.16 -18.61
CA VAL A 57 -15.45 -10.17 -18.97
C VAL A 57 -14.56 -10.38 -17.75
N THR A 58 -13.59 -11.28 -17.89
CA THR A 58 -12.48 -11.48 -16.93
C THR A 58 -11.14 -11.27 -17.61
N TYR A 59 -10.10 -10.98 -16.82
CA TYR A 59 -8.76 -10.69 -17.34
C TYR A 59 -7.71 -11.69 -16.86
N SER A 60 -6.65 -11.86 -17.64
CA SER A 60 -5.42 -12.54 -17.25
C SER A 60 -4.19 -11.77 -17.76
N ILE A 61 -3.07 -11.88 -17.06
CA ILE A 61 -1.78 -11.32 -17.47
C ILE A 61 -0.78 -12.46 -17.61
N SER A 62 -0.11 -12.56 -18.75
CA SER A 62 0.90 -13.60 -18.98
C SER A 62 2.12 -13.06 -19.72
N GLY A 63 3.30 -13.63 -19.49
CA GLY A 63 4.55 -13.28 -20.19
C GLY A 63 5.76 -13.19 -19.27
N ASP A 64 6.98 -13.44 -19.77
CA ASP A 64 8.26 -13.40 -19.02
C ASP A 64 8.20 -13.85 -17.54
N ASN A 65 7.76 -15.10 -17.30
CA ASN A 65 7.56 -15.73 -15.98
C ASN A 65 6.44 -15.14 -15.10
N ILE A 66 5.54 -14.35 -15.68
CA ILE A 66 4.30 -13.86 -15.07
C ILE A 66 3.14 -14.70 -15.61
N ASP A 67 2.31 -15.22 -14.72
CA ASP A 67 1.03 -15.88 -15.04
C ASP A 67 0.02 -15.54 -13.93
N VAL A 68 -0.88 -14.62 -14.23
CA VAL A 68 -1.95 -14.15 -13.34
C VAL A 68 -3.27 -14.38 -14.05
N ARG A 69 -4.23 -15.02 -13.37
CA ARG A 69 -5.48 -15.47 -14.00
C ARG A 69 -6.70 -14.94 -13.27
N SER A 70 -7.82 -14.90 -13.98
CA SER A 70 -9.17 -14.64 -13.44
C SER A 70 -9.29 -13.35 -12.63
N ILE A 71 -8.69 -12.27 -13.14
CA ILE A 71 -8.75 -10.94 -12.54
C ILE A 71 -10.12 -10.32 -12.91
N GLN A 72 -10.89 -9.92 -11.91
CA GLN A 72 -12.17 -9.21 -12.09
C GLN A 72 -12.00 -7.68 -11.99
N ALA A 73 -10.89 -7.22 -11.41
CA ALA A 73 -10.54 -5.81 -11.38
C ALA A 73 -10.01 -5.34 -12.73
N THR A 74 -9.90 -4.02 -12.90
CA THR A 74 -9.29 -3.36 -14.06
C THR A 74 -7.83 -2.98 -13.83
N HIS A 75 -7.19 -3.59 -12.82
CA HIS A 75 -5.77 -3.42 -12.55
C HIS A 75 -5.19 -4.62 -11.79
N TYR A 76 -3.86 -4.75 -11.79
CA TYR A 76 -3.12 -5.72 -11.00
C TYR A 76 -1.68 -5.23 -10.75
N THR A 77 -1.21 -5.36 -9.51
CA THR A 77 0.19 -5.09 -9.17
C THR A 77 0.99 -6.38 -9.20
N ILE A 78 1.92 -6.47 -10.14
CA ILE A 78 2.87 -7.57 -10.22
C ILE A 78 3.98 -7.31 -9.19
N ILE A 79 4.32 -8.32 -8.41
CA ILE A 79 5.32 -8.27 -7.34
C ILE A 79 6.47 -9.25 -7.61
N ASN A 80 7.54 -9.16 -6.81
CA ASN A 80 8.72 -10.03 -6.90
C ASN A 80 9.43 -9.99 -8.27
N LEU A 81 9.36 -8.85 -8.95
CA LEU A 81 10.10 -8.62 -10.19
C LEU A 81 11.59 -8.43 -9.90
N LYS A 82 12.41 -8.70 -10.91
CA LYS A 82 13.86 -8.44 -10.87
C LYS A 82 14.12 -6.99 -11.23
N PRO A 83 15.06 -6.31 -10.56
CA PRO A 83 15.48 -4.95 -10.92
C PRO A 83 16.06 -4.86 -12.33
N ASN A 84 15.99 -3.68 -12.96
CA ASN A 84 16.56 -3.39 -14.28
C ASN A 84 16.23 -4.46 -15.35
N THR A 85 15.01 -5.01 -15.30
CA THR A 85 14.59 -6.12 -16.16
C THR A 85 13.37 -5.70 -16.96
N THR A 86 13.43 -5.92 -18.27
CA THR A 86 12.29 -5.69 -19.16
C THR A 86 11.40 -6.92 -19.17
N TYR A 87 10.11 -6.72 -18.91
CA TYR A 87 9.07 -7.74 -18.94
C TYR A 87 8.13 -7.46 -20.10
N ASN A 88 7.94 -8.46 -20.95
CA ASN A 88 6.96 -8.48 -22.02
C ASN A 88 5.73 -9.25 -21.52
N ILE A 89 4.58 -8.58 -21.52
CA ILE A 89 3.32 -9.12 -21.01
C ILE A 89 2.21 -9.06 -22.06
N THR A 90 1.23 -9.93 -21.91
CA THR A 90 -0.03 -9.95 -22.65
C THR A 90 -1.16 -9.93 -21.64
N ILE A 91 -2.04 -8.93 -21.76
CA ILE A 91 -3.29 -8.85 -21.02
C ILE A 91 -4.37 -9.43 -21.92
N THR A 92 -5.10 -10.42 -21.42
CA THR A 92 -6.18 -11.08 -22.17
C THR A 92 -7.51 -10.82 -21.48
N ALA A 93 -8.46 -10.21 -22.19
CA ALA A 93 -9.87 -10.17 -21.80
C ALA A 93 -10.59 -11.42 -22.32
N ARG A 94 -11.39 -12.10 -21.48
CA ARG A 94 -12.13 -13.34 -21.82
C ARG A 94 -13.58 -13.22 -21.39
N ASP A 95 -14.49 -13.68 -22.24
CA ASP A 95 -15.94 -13.72 -22.03
C ASP A 95 -16.45 -14.98 -21.28
N GLY A 96 -15.58 -15.97 -21.08
CA GLY A 96 -15.95 -17.27 -20.48
C GLY A 96 -16.76 -18.21 -21.40
N LYS A 97 -17.02 -17.80 -22.64
CA LYS A 97 -17.72 -18.54 -23.70
C LYS A 97 -16.80 -18.98 -24.85
N GLY A 98 -15.56 -18.47 -24.87
CA GLY A 98 -14.50 -18.89 -25.78
C GLY A 98 -13.89 -17.74 -26.60
N GLY A 99 -14.47 -16.55 -26.53
CA GLY A 99 -13.90 -15.34 -27.10
C GLY A 99 -12.84 -14.73 -26.18
N ALA A 100 -11.80 -14.20 -26.81
CA ALA A 100 -10.71 -13.54 -26.12
C ALA A 100 -10.11 -12.42 -26.96
N THR A 101 -9.68 -11.36 -26.29
CA THR A 101 -8.95 -10.24 -26.90
C THR A 101 -7.65 -10.00 -26.15
N ASP A 102 -6.55 -10.07 -26.87
CA ASP A 102 -5.20 -9.93 -26.35
C ASP A 102 -4.62 -8.54 -26.63
N LEU A 103 -3.96 -7.96 -25.63
CA LEU A 103 -3.18 -6.75 -25.78
C LEU A 103 -1.77 -6.95 -25.21
N LYS A 104 -0.77 -6.78 -26.09
CA LYS A 104 0.66 -6.90 -25.72
C LYS A 104 1.19 -5.58 -25.21
N HIS A 105 2.02 -5.64 -24.19
CA HIS A 105 2.70 -4.48 -23.63
C HIS A 105 4.05 -4.89 -23.04
N HIS A 106 4.90 -3.91 -22.74
CA HIS A 106 6.14 -4.16 -22.03
C HIS A 106 6.43 -3.04 -21.04
N PHE A 107 7.22 -3.35 -20.02
CA PHE A 107 7.75 -2.36 -19.09
C PHE A 107 9.11 -2.80 -18.58
N THR A 108 9.91 -1.87 -18.07
CA THR A 108 11.23 -2.16 -17.50
C THR A 108 11.23 -1.71 -16.05
N THR A 109 11.55 -2.62 -15.14
CA THR A 109 11.70 -2.27 -13.71
C THR A 109 12.86 -1.31 -13.49
N GLU A 110 12.76 -0.54 -12.42
CA GLU A 110 13.81 0.41 -12.05
C GLU A 110 15.09 -0.32 -11.66
N LYS A 111 16.23 0.36 -11.82
CA LYS A 111 17.52 -0.14 -11.33
C LYS A 111 17.54 -0.15 -9.82
N GLU A 112 18.14 -1.18 -9.24
CA GLU A 112 18.44 -1.16 -7.81
C GLU A 112 19.34 0.05 -7.49
N PRO A 113 19.03 0.81 -6.42
CA PRO A 113 19.86 1.92 -6.00
C PRO A 113 21.27 1.45 -5.67
N ASN A 114 22.29 2.08 -6.25
CA ASN A 114 23.66 1.86 -5.82
C ASN A 114 23.85 2.42 -4.42
N ASN A 115 23.89 1.55 -3.42
CA ASN A 115 24.07 1.98 -2.04
C ASN A 115 25.56 2.07 -1.66
N ASN A 116 26.19 3.17 -2.09
CA ASN A 116 27.53 3.55 -1.63
C ASN A 116 27.48 4.47 -0.40
N THR A 117 26.33 4.51 0.29
CA THR A 117 26.09 5.43 1.41
C THR A 117 26.56 4.76 2.69
N SER A 118 27.52 5.38 3.39
CA SER A 118 27.81 5.00 4.77
C SER A 118 26.82 5.69 5.69
N PHE A 119 26.14 4.92 6.53
CA PHE A 119 25.18 5.45 7.50
C PHE A 119 25.86 5.66 8.86
N ALA A 120 25.86 6.89 9.38
CA ALA A 120 26.23 7.19 10.75
C ALA A 120 25.00 7.10 11.67
N ILE A 121 24.55 5.85 11.90
CA ILE A 121 23.37 5.57 12.73
C ILE A 121 23.52 6.25 14.11
N PRO A 122 22.54 7.07 14.53
CA PRO A 122 22.56 7.74 15.82
C PRO A 122 22.78 6.75 16.97
N PRO A 123 23.59 7.07 18.00
CA PRO A 123 23.93 6.14 19.07
C PRO A 123 22.72 5.45 19.72
N MET A 124 21.62 6.18 19.92
CA MET A 124 20.38 5.65 20.50
C MET A 124 19.66 4.61 19.61
N LEU A 125 19.95 4.59 18.31
CA LEU A 125 19.33 3.69 17.33
C LEU A 125 20.24 2.51 16.94
N LYS A 126 21.53 2.55 17.28
CA LYS A 126 22.51 1.51 16.89
C LYS A 126 22.08 0.11 17.34
N ASP A 127 21.69 -0.04 18.61
CA ASP A 127 21.26 -1.33 19.14
C ASP A 127 19.93 -1.79 18.56
N TYR A 128 19.04 -0.85 18.23
CA TYR A 128 17.75 -1.16 17.64
C TYR A 128 17.91 -1.74 16.22
N TYR A 129 18.78 -1.14 15.40
CA TYR A 129 19.01 -1.53 14.01
C TYR A 129 20.19 -2.49 13.78
N LYS A 130 20.80 -3.03 14.84
CA LYS A 130 22.02 -3.86 14.74
C LYS A 130 21.89 -5.10 13.83
N SER A 131 20.68 -5.58 13.57
CA SER A 131 20.41 -6.74 12.72
C SER A 131 20.22 -6.40 11.25
N VAL A 132 20.20 -5.11 10.89
CA VAL A 132 19.97 -4.66 9.52
C VAL A 132 21.30 -4.30 8.87
N ASP A 133 21.58 -4.93 7.73
CA ASP A 133 22.70 -4.66 6.87
C ASP A 133 22.34 -3.55 5.88
N PHE A 134 22.66 -2.32 6.26
CA PHE A 134 22.43 -1.15 5.42
C PHE A 134 23.38 -1.00 4.24
N THR A 135 24.18 -2.03 3.89
CA THR A 135 24.83 -2.09 2.57
C THR A 135 23.88 -2.62 1.50
N LYS A 136 22.79 -3.28 1.90
CA LYS A 136 21.74 -3.79 1.01
C LYS A 136 20.84 -2.67 0.48
N ALA A 137 20.13 -2.98 -0.58
CA ALA A 137 19.09 -2.14 -1.20
C ALA A 137 17.95 -3.04 -1.70
N GLY A 138 16.91 -2.43 -2.29
CA GLY A 138 15.85 -3.17 -2.94
C GLY A 138 15.08 -4.09 -1.99
N GLN A 139 14.68 -5.25 -2.51
CA GLN A 139 13.93 -6.27 -1.75
C GLN A 139 14.72 -6.80 -0.54
N ALA A 140 16.05 -6.88 -0.64
CA ALA A 140 16.88 -7.42 0.43
C ALA A 140 16.82 -6.50 1.67
N LEU A 141 16.95 -5.19 1.48
CA LEU A 141 16.80 -4.22 2.56
C LEU A 141 15.36 -4.17 3.10
N PHE A 142 14.35 -4.24 2.21
CA PHE A 142 12.95 -4.30 2.62
C PHE A 142 12.69 -5.49 3.55
N ASN A 143 13.19 -6.68 3.21
CA ASN A 143 12.98 -7.89 4.00
C ASN A 143 13.62 -7.79 5.40
N GLU A 144 14.81 -7.20 5.51
CA GLU A 144 15.46 -7.03 6.81
C GLU A 144 14.73 -6.00 7.68
N LEU A 145 14.32 -4.87 7.10
CA LEU A 145 13.53 -3.87 7.81
C LEU A 145 12.16 -4.42 8.23
N ALA A 146 11.50 -5.20 7.36
CA ALA A 146 10.24 -5.86 7.68
C ALA A 146 10.42 -6.86 8.83
N THR A 147 11.45 -7.72 8.75
CA THR A 147 11.78 -8.70 9.80
C THR A 147 12.03 -8.00 11.13
N LEU A 148 12.89 -6.97 11.15
CA LEU A 148 13.14 -6.18 12.36
C LEU A 148 11.86 -5.56 12.91
N THR A 149 11.05 -4.93 12.05
CA THR A 149 9.83 -4.22 12.48
C THR A 149 8.79 -5.20 13.03
N ILE A 150 8.68 -6.40 12.45
CA ILE A 150 7.83 -7.49 12.95
C ILE A 150 8.33 -7.98 14.31
N GLU A 151 9.63 -8.29 14.44
CA GLU A 151 10.24 -8.79 15.67
C GLU A 151 10.12 -7.79 16.82
N LYS A 152 10.32 -6.50 16.54
CA LYS A 152 10.27 -5.44 17.55
C LYS A 152 8.87 -5.05 17.99
N HIS A 153 7.83 -5.39 17.22
CA HIS A 153 6.44 -5.08 17.59
C HIS A 153 5.97 -6.07 18.66
N SER A 154 6.44 -5.86 19.89
CA SER A 154 6.25 -6.76 21.04
C SER A 154 4.93 -6.55 21.78
N THR A 155 4.26 -5.41 21.58
CA THR A 155 3.00 -5.11 22.27
C THR A 155 1.94 -4.68 21.26
N PHE A 156 0.93 -5.54 21.08
CA PHE A 156 -0.22 -5.27 20.23
C PHE A 156 -1.31 -4.61 21.06
N LEU A 157 -1.63 -3.36 20.74
CA LEU A 157 -2.65 -2.60 21.43
C LEU A 157 -3.99 -2.77 20.73
N GLU A 158 -5.06 -2.82 21.52
CA GLU A 158 -6.41 -2.59 21.01
C GLU A 158 -6.60 -1.10 20.69
N TYR A 159 -7.46 -0.79 19.72
CA TYR A 159 -7.76 0.60 19.33
C TYR A 159 -8.22 1.46 20.53
N SER A 160 -8.91 0.87 21.51
CA SER A 160 -9.34 1.56 22.73
C SER A 160 -8.17 2.07 23.59
N SER A 161 -7.01 1.40 23.55
CA SER A 161 -5.82 1.74 24.33
C SER A 161 -5.09 2.99 23.83
N ARG A 162 -5.40 3.48 22.63
CA ARG A 162 -4.71 4.60 21.99
C ARG A 162 -4.66 5.88 22.84
N HIS A 163 -5.70 6.14 23.64
CA HIS A 163 -5.80 7.34 24.47
C HIS A 163 -4.72 7.43 25.55
N LYS A 164 -4.08 6.31 25.90
CA LYS A 164 -2.94 6.28 26.83
C LYS A 164 -1.67 6.88 26.23
N TYR A 165 -1.52 6.80 24.90
CA TYR A 165 -0.25 7.07 24.21
C TYR A 165 -0.32 8.25 23.24
N LEU A 166 -1.41 8.35 22.45
CA LEU A 166 -1.55 9.40 21.44
C LEU A 166 -1.45 10.83 22.00
N PRO A 167 -1.95 11.18 23.21
CA PRO A 167 -1.78 12.54 23.73
C PRO A 167 -0.31 12.95 23.87
N THR A 168 0.57 12.01 24.20
CA THR A 168 2.00 12.24 24.32
C THR A 168 2.68 12.21 22.95
N ALA A 169 2.24 11.31 22.06
CA ALA A 169 2.79 11.16 20.72
C ALA A 169 2.50 12.41 19.86
N ASP A 170 1.26 12.90 19.85
CA ASP A 170 0.83 14.08 19.08
C ASP A 170 1.00 15.41 19.84
N ARG A 171 1.73 15.42 20.96
CA ARG A 171 1.85 16.59 21.84
C ARG A 171 2.41 17.81 21.09
N SER A 172 1.79 18.97 21.29
CA SER A 172 2.29 20.23 20.76
C SER A 172 3.56 20.69 21.46
N ALA A 173 4.53 21.19 20.70
CA ALA A 173 5.71 21.86 21.24
C ALA A 173 5.37 23.18 21.96
N ASN A 174 4.25 23.82 21.60
CA ASN A 174 3.84 25.13 22.13
C ASN A 174 2.90 25.02 23.34
N ASP A 175 2.27 23.86 23.56
CA ASP A 175 1.37 23.62 24.69
C ASP A 175 1.36 22.13 25.03
N ALA A 176 2.05 21.76 26.11
CA ALA A 176 2.24 20.36 26.52
C ALA A 176 0.93 19.64 26.91
N ASN A 177 -0.16 20.38 27.13
CA ASN A 177 -1.48 19.83 27.47
C ASN A 177 -2.38 19.63 26.24
N LYS A 178 -1.88 19.97 25.05
CA LYS A 178 -2.63 19.88 23.79
C LYS A 178 -1.90 19.05 22.76
N VAL A 179 -2.68 18.60 21.78
CA VAL A 179 -2.21 17.80 20.65
C VAL A 179 -2.30 18.61 19.36
N VAL A 180 -1.42 18.30 18.41
CA VAL A 180 -1.48 18.82 17.04
C VAL A 180 -2.38 17.90 16.22
N LEU A 181 -3.40 18.47 15.59
CA LEU A 181 -4.34 17.74 14.74
C LEU A 181 -3.77 17.57 13.33
N ILE A 182 -3.75 16.34 12.83
CA ILE A 182 -3.38 16.06 11.43
C ILE A 182 -4.32 16.78 10.46
N TYR A 183 -3.82 17.12 9.28
CA TYR A 183 -4.48 17.84 8.19
C TYR A 183 -4.73 19.35 8.46
N THR A 184 -4.95 19.77 9.70
CA THR A 184 -5.20 21.20 10.02
C THR A 184 -4.04 21.93 10.68
N GLY A 185 -3.15 21.24 11.40
CA GLY A 185 -2.08 21.90 12.17
C GLY A 185 -2.55 22.53 13.48
N GLU A 186 -3.84 22.45 13.78
CA GLU A 186 -4.40 23.11 14.95
C GLU A 186 -3.95 22.44 16.25
N VAL A 187 -3.68 23.26 17.26
CA VAL A 187 -3.31 22.80 18.59
C VAL A 187 -4.55 22.83 19.49
N ARG A 188 -5.10 21.66 19.82
CA ARG A 188 -6.36 21.53 20.59
C ARG A 188 -6.22 20.53 21.74
N SER A 189 -7.11 20.63 22.73
CA SER A 189 -7.23 19.60 23.76
C SER A 189 -7.67 18.28 23.12
N SER A 190 -7.00 17.19 23.49
CA SER A 190 -7.37 15.82 23.04
C SER A 190 -8.73 15.36 23.58
N ARG A 191 -9.29 16.08 24.56
CA ARG A 191 -10.62 15.85 25.14
C ARG A 191 -11.70 16.76 24.56
N ASN A 192 -11.39 17.57 23.55
CA ASN A 192 -12.40 18.40 22.89
C ASN A 192 -13.40 17.51 22.14
N ASN A 193 -14.70 17.82 22.24
CA ASN A 193 -15.78 17.04 21.63
C ASN A 193 -15.67 16.91 20.10
N ASN A 194 -15.00 17.86 19.43
CA ASN A 194 -14.80 17.86 17.99
C ASN A 194 -13.41 17.35 17.57
N VAL A 195 -12.74 16.59 18.45
CA VAL A 195 -11.47 15.93 18.18
C VAL A 195 -11.67 14.42 18.28
N ASN A 196 -11.30 13.71 17.22
CA ASN A 196 -11.35 12.24 17.20
C ASN A 196 -9.99 11.67 16.72
N THR A 197 -9.95 10.37 16.44
CA THR A 197 -8.76 9.71 15.91
C THR A 197 -9.00 9.35 14.45
N GLU A 198 -8.08 9.76 13.60
CA GLU A 198 -7.97 9.37 12.21
C GLU A 198 -7.16 8.08 12.09
N HIS A 199 -7.68 7.16 11.28
CA HIS A 199 -6.95 6.02 10.72
C HIS A 199 -6.38 6.47 9.38
N VAL A 200 -5.11 6.91 9.37
CA VAL A 200 -4.46 7.52 8.19
C VAL A 200 -4.40 6.54 7.02
N TYR A 201 -4.25 5.25 7.30
CA TYR A 201 -4.66 4.21 6.37
C TYR A 201 -6.10 3.79 6.72
N PRO A 202 -7.08 3.91 5.81
CA PRO A 202 -8.49 3.77 6.17
C PRO A 202 -8.80 2.43 6.85
N GLN A 203 -9.48 2.47 8.00
CA GLN A 203 -9.82 1.26 8.76
C GLN A 203 -10.61 0.24 7.92
N SER A 204 -11.47 0.69 7.00
CA SER A 204 -12.25 -0.18 6.12
C SER A 204 -11.42 -0.95 5.08
N LYS A 205 -10.13 -0.62 4.94
CA LYS A 205 -9.21 -1.19 3.96
C LYS A 205 -8.05 -1.96 4.60
N ILE A 206 -8.01 -2.02 5.94
CA ILE A 206 -7.00 -2.77 6.70
C ILE A 206 -7.37 -4.25 6.66
N GLY A 207 -6.41 -5.11 6.30
CA GLY A 207 -6.61 -6.56 6.20
C GLY A 207 -6.23 -7.36 7.45
N ASN A 208 -5.67 -6.73 8.50
CA ASN A 208 -5.02 -7.44 9.60
C ASN A 208 -5.12 -6.70 10.97
N THR A 209 -4.20 -6.99 11.89
CA THR A 209 -4.13 -6.45 13.26
C THR A 209 -3.61 -5.01 13.35
N ALA A 210 -3.38 -4.31 12.23
CA ALA A 210 -2.89 -2.93 12.20
C ALA A 210 -3.84 -1.94 12.87
N LYS A 211 -5.13 -2.25 13.04
CA LYS A 211 -6.16 -1.32 13.57
C LYS A 211 -5.76 -0.57 14.85
N GLY A 212 -5.00 -1.19 15.75
CA GLY A 212 -4.54 -0.60 17.01
C GLY A 212 -3.10 -0.10 17.00
N ASP A 213 -2.40 -0.19 15.86
CA ASP A 213 -1.02 0.27 15.72
C ASP A 213 -0.96 1.81 15.71
N LEU A 214 -0.32 2.41 16.70
CA LEU A 214 -0.27 3.86 16.86
C LEU A 214 0.47 4.57 15.72
N HIS A 215 1.31 3.86 14.96
CA HIS A 215 2.08 4.48 13.86
C HIS A 215 1.21 5.06 12.75
N HIS A 216 -0.06 4.65 12.61
CA HIS A 216 -1.01 5.20 11.62
C HIS A 216 -2.26 5.84 12.24
N LEU A 217 -2.26 6.06 13.56
CA LEU A 217 -3.35 6.71 14.30
C LEU A 217 -2.95 8.14 14.69
N ARG A 218 -3.80 9.11 14.36
CA ARG A 218 -3.55 10.54 14.60
C ARG A 218 -4.75 11.23 15.21
N TYR A 219 -4.55 12.18 16.11
CA TYR A 219 -5.64 13.10 16.45
C TYR A 219 -6.01 13.97 15.26
N CYS A 220 -7.31 14.14 15.02
CA CYS A 220 -7.85 14.88 13.89
C CYS A 220 -9.08 15.68 14.30
N ASP A 221 -9.33 16.80 13.61
CA ASP A 221 -10.62 17.49 13.69
C ASP A 221 -11.71 16.56 13.15
N SER A 222 -12.79 16.37 13.92
CA SER A 222 -13.81 15.38 13.57
C SER A 222 -14.51 15.68 12.25
N ASN A 223 -14.69 16.96 11.88
CA ASN A 223 -15.31 17.34 10.61
C ASN A 223 -14.35 17.09 9.45
N VAL A 224 -13.06 17.36 9.63
CA VAL A 224 -12.04 17.05 8.61
C VAL A 224 -11.90 15.56 8.42
N ASN A 225 -11.89 14.78 9.51
CA ASN A 225 -11.89 13.33 9.45
C ASN A 225 -13.12 12.78 8.70
N SER A 226 -14.32 13.28 9.02
CA SER A 226 -15.54 12.90 8.28
C SER A 226 -15.48 13.26 6.79
N LYS A 227 -14.87 14.41 6.42
CA LYS A 227 -14.67 14.79 5.01
C LYS A 227 -13.63 13.93 4.29
N ARG A 228 -12.57 13.52 5.00
CA ARG A 228 -11.54 12.62 4.48
C ARG A 228 -12.11 11.23 4.18
N ALA A 229 -13.03 10.75 5.02
CA ALA A 229 -13.71 9.46 4.87
C ALA A 229 -12.71 8.29 4.68
N ASN A 230 -12.82 7.52 3.61
CA ASN A 230 -11.89 6.47 3.20
C ASN A 230 -11.33 6.70 1.79
N TYR A 231 -11.36 7.97 1.33
CA TYR A 231 -10.93 8.33 -0.01
C TYR A 231 -9.42 8.03 -0.20
N PRO A 232 -9.03 7.48 -1.36
CA PRO A 232 -7.63 7.33 -1.70
C PRO A 232 -6.93 8.68 -1.75
N PHE A 233 -5.64 8.68 -1.43
CA PHE A 233 -4.81 9.86 -1.52
C PHE A 233 -4.53 10.24 -2.97
N ILE A 234 -4.34 11.53 -3.22
CA ILE A 234 -3.98 12.09 -4.52
C ILE A 234 -3.05 13.30 -4.36
N SER A 235 -2.23 13.58 -5.37
CA SER A 235 -1.40 14.78 -5.41
C SER A 235 -2.20 16.09 -5.32
N GLY A 236 -1.54 17.14 -4.84
CA GLY A 236 -2.10 18.46 -4.64
C GLY A 236 -1.08 19.42 -4.04
N SER A 237 -1.54 20.61 -3.69
CA SER A 237 -0.77 21.69 -3.05
C SER A 237 -1.67 22.52 -2.13
N GLY A 238 -1.10 23.19 -1.14
CA GLY A 238 -1.80 24.03 -0.16
C GLY A 238 -2.41 23.23 0.99
N SER A 239 -3.59 23.65 1.46
CA SER A 239 -4.27 23.01 2.60
C SER A 239 -4.99 21.70 2.22
N ALA A 240 -5.23 20.88 3.24
CA ALA A 240 -5.95 19.61 3.10
C ALA A 240 -7.34 19.80 2.50
N ARG A 241 -7.71 18.96 1.53
CA ARG A 241 -9.02 19.04 0.87
C ARG A 241 -9.43 17.74 0.18
N LEU A 242 -10.72 17.63 -0.06
CA LEU A 242 -11.28 16.69 -1.01
C LEU A 242 -11.03 17.22 -2.44
N VAL A 243 -10.47 16.36 -3.29
CA VAL A 243 -10.17 16.63 -4.69
C VAL A 243 -11.13 15.81 -5.54
N ASN A 244 -11.79 16.48 -6.50
CA ASN A 244 -12.72 15.88 -7.46
C ASN A 244 -13.84 15.02 -6.84
N GLY A 245 -14.17 15.26 -5.56
CA GLY A 245 -15.23 14.55 -4.85
C GLY A 245 -14.94 13.10 -4.46
N ASN A 246 -13.74 12.58 -4.72
CA ASN A 246 -13.46 11.14 -4.57
C ASN A 246 -12.03 10.77 -4.14
N SER A 247 -11.18 11.77 -3.87
CA SER A 247 -9.77 11.58 -3.51
C SER A 247 -9.33 12.66 -2.53
N TRP A 248 -8.39 12.36 -1.63
CA TRP A 248 -7.97 13.27 -0.57
C TRP A 248 -6.53 13.75 -0.75
N TYR A 249 -6.32 15.06 -0.66
CA TYR A 249 -4.99 15.63 -0.53
C TYR A 249 -4.79 16.08 0.93
N PRO A 250 -3.75 15.60 1.65
CA PRO A 250 -3.60 15.80 3.09
C PRO A 250 -3.07 17.19 3.49
N GLY A 251 -2.64 18.00 2.52
CA GLY A 251 -2.00 19.29 2.76
C GLY A 251 -0.48 19.22 2.71
N ASP A 252 0.16 20.33 2.36
CA ASP A 252 1.62 20.38 2.14
C ASP A 252 2.44 19.99 3.39
N GLU A 253 1.95 20.36 4.58
CA GLU A 253 2.56 20.06 5.88
C GLU A 253 2.46 18.57 6.29
N TRP A 254 1.58 17.80 5.65
CA TRP A 254 1.21 16.46 6.14
C TRP A 254 1.48 15.35 5.14
N LYS A 255 1.96 15.69 3.96
CA LYS A 255 2.08 14.72 2.86
C LYS A 255 3.18 13.71 3.13
N GLY A 256 4.29 14.13 3.72
CA GLY A 256 5.39 13.26 4.16
C GLY A 256 5.00 12.40 5.35
N ASP A 257 4.32 12.98 6.34
CA ASP A 257 3.70 12.26 7.46
C ASP A 257 2.85 11.09 6.96
N VAL A 258 1.88 11.38 6.08
CA VAL A 258 0.97 10.38 5.49
C VAL A 258 1.77 9.32 4.73
N ALA A 259 2.73 9.74 3.90
CA ALA A 259 3.55 8.80 3.14
C ALA A 259 4.29 7.81 4.04
N ARG A 260 4.97 8.30 5.09
CA ARG A 260 5.75 7.44 6.00
C ARG A 260 4.86 6.51 6.82
N MET A 261 3.65 6.94 7.20
CA MET A 261 2.69 6.07 7.89
C MET A 261 2.15 4.96 6.99
N VAL A 262 1.84 5.28 5.72
CA VAL A 262 1.33 4.30 4.74
C VAL A 262 2.43 3.31 4.31
N LEU A 263 3.63 3.80 4.00
CA LEU A 263 4.79 2.94 3.67
C LEU A 263 5.14 2.01 4.83
N TYR A 264 5.02 2.48 6.08
CA TYR A 264 5.22 1.64 7.27
C TYR A 264 4.22 0.49 7.34
N LEU A 265 2.93 0.72 7.06
CA LEU A 265 1.96 -0.37 7.07
C LEU A 265 2.22 -1.39 5.96
N ASN A 266 2.68 -0.95 4.79
CA ASN A 266 3.16 -1.89 3.78
C ASN A 266 4.34 -2.71 4.29
N LEU A 267 5.36 -2.07 4.88
CA LEU A 267 6.54 -2.75 5.42
C LEU A 267 6.18 -3.77 6.53
N ARG A 268 5.34 -3.37 7.49
CA ARG A 268 5.05 -4.17 8.68
C ARG A 268 3.96 -5.22 8.43
N TYR A 269 2.99 -4.91 7.60
CA TYR A 269 1.75 -5.68 7.48
C TYR A 269 1.45 -6.15 6.07
N ASN A 270 2.27 -5.77 5.09
CA ASN A 270 2.01 -6.01 3.67
C ASN A 270 0.63 -5.46 3.23
N GLU A 271 0.22 -4.33 3.83
CA GLU A 271 -0.98 -3.61 3.41
C GLU A 271 -0.82 -3.10 1.97
N ASP A 272 -1.94 -3.09 1.25
CA ASP A 272 -1.98 -2.72 -0.16
C ASP A 272 -1.63 -1.23 -0.37
N LEU A 273 -1.01 -0.93 -1.49
CA LEU A 273 -0.67 0.43 -1.93
C LEU A 273 -1.33 0.78 -3.28
N GLY A 274 -2.37 0.02 -3.64
CA GLY A 274 -3.11 0.15 -4.89
C GLY A 274 -4.04 1.37 -4.97
N GLU A 275 -4.88 1.38 -6.01
CA GLU A 275 -5.72 2.54 -6.37
C GLU A 275 -6.74 2.92 -5.29
N ASP A 276 -7.09 1.98 -4.40
CA ASP A 276 -7.96 2.23 -3.26
C ASP A 276 -7.26 3.01 -2.15
N ILE A 277 -5.93 3.02 -2.11
CA ILE A 277 -5.15 3.78 -1.11
C ILE A 277 -4.57 5.04 -1.73
N SER A 278 -4.13 4.99 -2.98
CA SER A 278 -3.57 6.13 -3.69
C SER A 278 -3.94 6.08 -5.18
N ARG A 279 -4.49 7.17 -5.71
CA ARG A 279 -4.79 7.30 -7.16
C ARG A 279 -3.54 7.28 -8.04
N GLU A 280 -2.38 7.45 -7.42
CA GLU A 280 -1.06 7.49 -8.06
C GLU A 280 -0.15 6.40 -7.45
N GLY A 281 -0.74 5.39 -6.80
CA GLY A 281 -0.08 4.27 -6.12
C GLY A 281 1.07 4.67 -5.20
N ILE A 282 2.06 3.78 -5.08
CA ILE A 282 3.26 3.97 -4.25
C ILE A 282 4.08 5.19 -4.65
N ASN A 283 4.09 5.58 -5.93
CA ASN A 283 4.89 6.71 -6.41
C ASN A 283 4.50 8.02 -5.72
N LEU A 284 3.22 8.20 -5.39
CA LEU A 284 2.75 9.35 -4.61
C LEU A 284 3.45 9.45 -3.26
N PHE A 285 3.52 8.33 -2.54
CA PHE A 285 4.11 8.30 -1.20
C PHE A 285 5.62 8.42 -1.26
N LEU A 286 6.29 7.84 -2.26
CA LEU A 286 7.74 8.01 -2.45
C LEU A 286 8.09 9.48 -2.75
N LYS A 287 7.29 10.13 -3.60
CA LYS A 287 7.42 11.56 -3.89
C LYS A 287 7.21 12.40 -2.64
N TRP A 288 6.10 12.20 -1.93
CA TRP A 288 5.80 12.95 -0.70
C TRP A 288 6.83 12.73 0.41
N ASN A 289 7.33 11.50 0.58
CA ASN A 289 8.40 11.20 1.52
C ASN A 289 9.70 11.96 1.21
N ALA A 290 9.97 12.27 -0.06
CA ALA A 290 11.12 13.06 -0.47
C ALA A 290 10.88 14.57 -0.40
N GLU A 291 9.66 15.03 -0.73
CA GLU A 291 9.30 16.46 -0.76
C GLU A 291 9.07 17.07 0.62
N ASP A 292 8.61 16.28 1.59
CA ASP A 292 8.23 16.74 2.92
C ASP A 292 9.10 16.04 4.00
N PRO A 293 10.16 16.72 4.48
CA PRO A 293 11.11 16.17 5.44
C PRO A 293 10.45 15.73 6.76
N VAL A 294 11.12 14.81 7.46
CA VAL A 294 10.63 14.34 8.76
C VAL A 294 10.59 15.48 9.78
N SER A 295 9.41 15.73 10.34
CA SER A 295 9.13 16.81 11.27
C SER A 295 9.47 16.45 12.73
N ALA A 296 9.52 17.46 13.61
CA ALA A 296 9.79 17.24 15.04
C ALA A 296 8.68 16.42 15.73
N ILE A 297 7.42 16.59 15.30
CA ILE A 297 6.30 15.82 15.86
C ILE A 297 6.41 14.35 15.48
N GLU A 298 6.81 14.02 14.25
CA GLU A 298 7.03 12.63 13.84
C GLU A 298 8.14 11.96 14.63
N ILE A 299 9.24 12.66 14.92
CA ILE A 299 10.31 12.14 15.76
C ILE A 299 9.76 11.80 17.15
N ASN A 300 9.06 12.75 17.79
CA ASN A 300 8.44 12.52 19.12
C ASN A 300 7.45 11.34 19.07
N ARG A 301 6.63 11.24 18.02
CA ARG A 301 5.72 10.11 17.83
C ARG A 301 6.48 8.80 17.77
N ASN A 302 7.56 8.71 16.99
CA ASN A 302 8.32 7.48 16.82
C ASN A 302 8.94 7.02 18.15
N GLU A 303 9.47 7.94 18.95
CA GLU A 303 9.97 7.63 20.31
C GLU A 303 8.87 7.12 21.26
N VAL A 304 7.74 7.83 21.32
CA VAL A 304 6.62 7.47 22.22
C VAL A 304 6.01 6.13 21.82
N ILE A 305 5.85 5.89 20.52
CA ILE A 305 5.24 4.66 20.02
C ILE A 305 6.19 3.48 20.21
N GLN A 306 7.51 3.65 20.04
CA GLN A 306 8.46 2.59 20.37
C GLN A 306 8.34 2.17 21.84
N GLN A 307 8.20 3.11 22.77
CA GLN A 307 8.01 2.79 24.19
C GLN A 307 6.67 2.05 24.43
N ALA A 308 5.66 2.31 23.61
CA ALA A 308 4.33 1.72 23.75
C ALA A 308 4.19 0.32 23.12
N GLN A 309 4.78 0.12 21.93
CA GLN A 309 4.58 -1.07 21.09
C GLN A 309 5.86 -1.87 20.82
N GLY A 310 7.02 -1.30 21.14
CA GLY A 310 8.35 -1.89 20.97
C GLY A 310 9.01 -1.54 19.63
N ASN A 311 8.23 -1.26 18.59
CA ASN A 311 8.71 -1.02 17.23
C ASN A 311 8.66 0.45 16.82
N ARG A 312 9.56 0.79 15.90
CA ARG A 312 9.71 2.11 15.26
C ARG A 312 9.23 2.06 13.81
N ASN A 313 8.84 3.23 13.29
CA ASN A 313 8.68 3.46 11.86
C ASN A 313 10.06 3.84 11.26
N PRO A 314 10.71 2.95 10.49
CA PRO A 314 12.05 3.22 9.97
C PRO A 314 12.07 4.38 8.97
N PHE A 315 10.95 4.68 8.30
CA PHE A 315 10.88 5.79 7.35
C PHE A 315 10.82 7.15 8.06
N ILE A 316 10.45 7.20 9.34
CA ILE A 316 10.60 8.40 10.18
C ILE A 316 12.04 8.53 10.67
N ASP A 317 12.67 7.42 11.08
CA ASP A 317 14.06 7.45 11.53
C ASP A 317 15.01 7.88 10.41
N ASN A 318 14.77 7.38 9.20
CA ASN A 318 15.48 7.79 8.00
C ASN A 318 14.65 7.59 6.72
N PRO A 319 14.07 8.67 6.15
CA PRO A 319 13.19 8.55 4.98
C PRO A 319 13.95 8.11 3.71
N TYR A 320 15.29 8.25 3.68
CA TYR A 320 16.14 7.73 2.60
C TYR A 320 16.09 6.19 2.47
N LEU A 321 15.66 5.46 3.51
CA LEU A 321 15.45 4.01 3.40
C LEU A 321 14.39 3.65 2.35
N ALA A 322 13.36 4.47 2.18
CA ALA A 322 12.38 4.28 1.11
C ALA A 322 13.02 4.47 -0.28
N THR A 323 13.94 5.44 -0.42
CA THR A 323 14.71 5.63 -1.66
C THR A 323 15.55 4.38 -1.97
N LEU A 324 16.20 3.78 -0.96
CA LEU A 324 17.01 2.57 -1.14
C LEU A 324 16.18 1.32 -1.47
N ILE A 325 14.94 1.23 -1.01
CA ILE A 325 14.06 0.09 -1.31
C ILE A 325 13.47 0.21 -2.72
N TRP A 326 12.85 1.34 -3.05
CA TRP A 326 12.00 1.44 -4.25
C TRP A 326 12.61 2.24 -5.41
N GLY A 327 13.76 2.89 -5.22
CA GLY A 327 14.54 3.51 -6.30
C GLY A 327 13.92 4.74 -6.96
N LYS A 328 13.16 5.54 -6.20
CA LYS A 328 12.52 6.78 -6.68
C LYS A 328 13.20 8.03 -6.10
N ASP A 329 12.43 9.10 -5.92
CA ASP A 329 12.87 10.39 -5.43
C ASP A 329 13.78 10.26 -4.20
N LYS A 330 14.85 11.06 -4.20
CA LYS A 330 15.86 11.02 -3.15
C LYS A 330 15.37 11.77 -1.93
N ALA A 331 14.94 11.04 -0.90
CA ALA A 331 14.59 11.61 0.39
C ALA A 331 15.83 11.99 1.21
N GLN A 332 15.62 12.81 2.24
CA GLN A 332 16.67 13.23 3.17
C GLN A 332 17.30 12.01 3.86
N ASN A 333 18.63 11.91 3.83
CA ASN A 333 19.33 10.96 4.69
C ASN A 333 19.57 11.60 6.07
N ARG A 334 19.06 10.95 7.14
CA ARG A 334 19.15 11.43 8.53
C ARG A 334 20.24 10.72 9.35
N TRP A 335 20.95 9.76 8.77
CA TRP A 335 22.06 9.04 9.39
C TRP A 335 23.35 9.22 8.58
#